data_AF-A0A9W6T1J7-F1
#
_entry.id   AF-A0A9W6T1J7-F1
#
_cell.length_a   1.000
_cell.length_b   1.000
_cell.length_c   1.000
_cell.angle_alpha   90.00
_cell.angle_beta   90.00
_cell.angle_gamma   90.00
#
_symmetry.space_group_name_H-M   'P 1'
#
loop_
_entity.id
_entity.type
_entity.pdbx_description
1 polymer ?
#
loop_
_entity_poly.entity_id
_entity_poly.type
_entity_poly.pdbx_seq_one_letter_code
_entity_poly.pdbx_strand_id
1 'polypeptide(L)'
;MITLALTFLINLNDYGDIQVDQFFITDGNIEFINWLVDTNLSKFQIKNFSSINQYSIEFLSDILIKNEENFGKLDNILINHGGIDIIEILLKSLSKFKKIDFKLSEIEIKEFYNNLTNLINYLLISNFKFLDSFILNEGLQLILITIEINSINLNNFQLKSNLKILNNCFNFSKLNRRISKVIINDSGLKIIFNLINNNKIKLTNSSNTNSDSIKFYCFNLINNFLIHLSTDDSERIRLIHKIINKDFKNLSKIISLKLQLLKLIEELEENEDPETEHEDTLVELVNANFAINSIILWVILDEQVLETHLNGHVTKLLESHGLQVKDIVTEVEDNAELLPANRKTLFLDLVEITTQNYL
;
A
#
# COMPACT_ATOMS: atom_id res chain seq x y z
N MET A 1 -5.77 33.39 16.28
CA MET A 1 -5.39 34.16 15.08
C MET A 1 -4.75 33.25 14.03
N ILE A 2 -3.66 32.53 14.36
CA ILE A 2 -2.98 31.60 13.42
C ILE A 2 -3.92 30.52 12.85
N THR A 3 -4.67 29.84 13.71
CA THR A 3 -5.67 28.83 13.30
C THR A 3 -6.66 29.39 12.27
N LEU A 4 -7.21 30.57 12.55
CA LEU A 4 -8.17 31.25 11.66
C LEU A 4 -7.53 31.60 10.31
N ALA A 5 -6.26 32.01 10.30
CA ALA A 5 -5.53 32.29 9.07
C ALA A 5 -5.33 31.01 8.23
N LEU A 6 -4.95 29.88 8.86
CA LEU A 6 -4.82 28.60 8.15
C LEU A 6 -6.16 28.12 7.59
N THR A 7 -7.23 28.17 8.38
CA THR A 7 -8.59 27.82 7.92
C THR A 7 -9.02 28.71 6.75
N PHE A 8 -8.71 30.01 6.80
CA PHE A 8 -9.00 30.91 5.68
C PHE A 8 -8.20 30.56 4.43
N LEU A 9 -6.91 30.20 4.56
CA LEU A 9 -6.09 29.77 3.44
C LEU A 9 -6.56 28.46 2.82
N ILE A 10 -6.95 27.47 3.63
CA ILE A 10 -7.54 26.21 3.18
C ILE A 10 -8.82 26.50 2.38
N ASN A 11 -9.74 27.25 2.98
CA ASN A 11 -11.01 27.59 2.32
C ASN A 11 -10.82 28.39 1.02
N LEU A 12 -9.85 29.30 0.96
CA LEU A 12 -9.53 30.00 -0.27
C LEU A 12 -8.99 29.05 -1.35
N ASN A 13 -8.23 28.03 -0.95
CA ASN A 13 -7.69 27.03 -1.86
C ASN A 13 -8.74 26.01 -2.33
N ASP A 14 -9.77 25.77 -1.53
CA ASP A 14 -10.87 24.85 -1.86
C ASP A 14 -11.97 25.49 -2.70
N TYR A 15 -12.28 26.76 -2.41
CA TYR A 15 -13.48 27.42 -2.94
C TYR A 15 -13.20 28.72 -3.70
N GLY A 16 -11.95 29.19 -3.70
CA GLY A 16 -11.57 30.40 -4.42
C GLY A 16 -11.17 30.10 -5.87
N ASP A 17 -11.50 31.02 -6.79
CA ASP A 17 -10.89 31.07 -8.13
C ASP A 17 -9.41 31.52 -8.10
N ILE A 18 -8.83 31.65 -6.90
CA ILE A 18 -7.48 32.14 -6.67
C ILE A 18 -6.57 30.93 -6.44
N GLN A 19 -5.54 30.79 -7.27
CA GLN A 19 -4.48 29.80 -7.11
C GLN A 19 -3.54 30.19 -5.96
N VAL A 20 -4.07 30.17 -4.74
CA VAL A 20 -3.35 30.50 -3.49
C VAL A 20 -2.17 29.57 -3.30
N ASP A 21 -2.37 28.31 -3.64
CA ASP A 21 -1.35 27.30 -3.70
C ASP A 21 -0.18 27.64 -4.64
N GLN A 22 -0.45 28.13 -5.86
CA GLN A 22 0.60 28.59 -6.76
C GLN A 22 1.39 29.76 -6.18
N PHE A 23 0.73 30.71 -5.49
CA PHE A 23 1.42 31.82 -4.83
C PHE A 23 2.47 31.33 -3.81
N PHE A 24 2.15 30.32 -3.00
CA PHE A 24 3.11 29.75 -2.05
C PHE A 24 4.26 29.00 -2.73
N ILE A 25 4.03 28.46 -3.92
CA ILE A 25 5.03 27.68 -4.68
C ILE A 25 5.92 28.55 -5.55
N THR A 26 5.38 29.59 -6.21
CA THR A 26 6.11 30.41 -7.18
C THR A 26 6.85 31.58 -6.55
N ASP A 27 6.28 32.22 -5.54
CA ASP A 27 6.82 33.46 -4.98
C ASP A 27 7.76 33.23 -3.79
N GLY A 28 8.08 31.95 -3.49
CA GLY A 28 9.14 31.62 -2.56
C GLY A 28 8.79 31.90 -1.10
N ASN A 29 7.53 31.71 -0.69
CA ASN A 29 7.15 31.63 0.74
C ASN A 29 7.63 30.32 1.38
N ILE A 30 8.88 29.95 1.10
CA ILE A 30 9.65 28.87 1.72
C ILE A 30 9.63 29.04 3.23
N GLU A 31 9.71 30.28 3.74
CA GLU A 31 9.62 30.55 5.17
C GLU A 31 8.28 30.09 5.78
N PHE A 32 7.19 30.17 5.04
CA PHE A 32 5.89 29.71 5.52
C PHE A 32 5.80 28.17 5.53
N ILE A 33 6.20 27.52 4.44
CA ILE A 33 6.32 26.05 4.40
C ILE A 33 7.24 25.57 5.52
N ASN A 34 8.36 26.28 5.73
CA ASN A 34 9.29 25.95 6.80
C ASN A 34 8.70 26.15 8.18
N TRP A 35 7.95 27.22 8.38
CA TRP A 35 7.24 27.43 9.62
C TRP A 35 6.23 26.31 9.91
N LEU A 36 5.47 25.85 8.90
CA LEU A 36 4.55 24.72 9.03
C LEU A 36 5.30 23.44 9.45
N VAL A 37 6.39 23.11 8.76
CA VAL A 37 7.15 21.88 8.98
C VAL A 37 7.94 21.92 10.30
N ASP A 38 8.77 22.94 10.53
CA ASP A 38 9.64 23.02 11.71
C ASP A 38 8.88 23.31 12.99
N THR A 39 7.90 24.22 12.94
CA THR A 39 7.24 24.67 14.18
C THR A 39 6.11 23.74 14.57
N ASN A 40 5.31 23.29 13.60
CA ASN A 40 4.07 22.57 13.89
C ASN A 40 4.20 21.06 13.72
N LEU A 41 5.04 20.56 12.80
CA LEU A 41 5.19 19.11 12.60
C LEU A 41 6.40 18.54 13.37
N SER A 42 7.58 19.15 13.31
CA SER A 42 8.77 18.59 13.97
C SER A 42 8.61 18.49 15.50
N LYS A 43 8.00 19.51 16.11
CA LYS A 43 7.76 19.62 17.57
C LYS A 43 6.44 18.96 18.01
N PHE A 44 5.74 18.27 17.10
CA PHE A 44 4.42 17.70 17.40
C PHE A 44 4.51 16.73 18.59
N GLN A 45 3.53 16.75 19.49
CA GLN A 45 3.37 15.74 20.52
C GLN A 45 1.88 15.50 20.73
N ILE A 46 1.47 14.24 20.81
CA ILE A 46 0.05 13.86 20.99
C ILE A 46 -0.56 14.53 22.21
N LYS A 47 0.17 14.58 23.33
CA LYS A 47 -0.30 15.19 24.57
C LYS A 47 -0.57 16.69 24.45
N ASN A 48 0.06 17.35 23.47
CA ASN A 48 -0.04 18.78 23.22
C ASN A 48 -0.63 19.02 21.81
N PHE A 49 -1.50 18.11 21.35
CA PHE A 49 -2.16 18.26 20.06
C PHE A 49 -2.98 19.56 20.05
N SER A 50 -2.85 20.33 18.98
CA SER A 50 -3.57 21.57 18.79
C SER A 50 -4.14 21.64 17.39
N SER A 51 -5.20 22.42 17.20
CA SER A 51 -5.78 22.67 15.87
C SER A 51 -4.76 23.27 14.90
N ILE A 52 -3.72 23.96 15.38
CA ILE A 52 -2.65 24.45 14.51
C ILE A 52 -1.90 23.28 13.87
N ASN A 53 -1.64 22.20 14.61
CA ASN A 53 -1.00 21.00 14.03
C ASN A 53 -1.89 20.41 12.94
N GLN A 54 -3.19 20.29 13.22
CA GLN A 54 -4.19 19.79 12.27
C GLN A 54 -4.22 20.59 10.97
N TYR A 55 -4.49 21.89 11.05
CA TYR A 55 -4.56 22.72 9.87
C TYR A 55 -3.21 22.88 9.17
N SER A 56 -2.08 22.71 9.88
CA SER A 56 -0.77 22.74 9.24
C SER A 56 -0.54 21.53 8.32
N ILE A 57 -0.90 20.33 8.76
CA ILE A 57 -0.74 19.12 7.93
C ILE A 57 -1.77 19.08 6.81
N GLU A 58 -3.00 19.53 7.07
CA GLU A 58 -4.07 19.63 6.07
C GLU A 58 -3.65 20.57 4.94
N PHE A 59 -3.31 21.82 5.29
CA PHE A 59 -2.89 22.82 4.31
C PHE A 59 -1.64 22.39 3.52
N LEU A 60 -0.66 21.76 4.19
CA LEU A 60 0.52 21.22 3.52
C LEU A 60 0.15 20.09 2.54
N SER A 61 -0.78 19.22 2.92
CA SER A 61 -1.28 18.15 2.05
C SER A 61 -1.99 18.76 0.84
N ASP A 62 -2.85 19.76 1.05
CA ASP A 62 -3.63 20.39 -0.03
C ASP A 62 -2.75 21.10 -1.05
N ILE A 63 -1.76 21.88 -0.59
CA ILE A 63 -0.81 22.53 -1.50
C ILE A 63 -0.11 21.49 -2.36
N LEU A 64 0.37 20.41 -1.75
CA LEU A 64 1.20 19.43 -2.45
C LEU A 64 0.37 18.59 -3.42
N ILE A 65 -0.80 18.11 -2.99
CA ILE A 65 -1.66 17.24 -3.79
C ILE A 65 -2.25 18.01 -4.99
N LYS A 66 -2.70 19.26 -4.80
CA LYS A 66 -3.35 20.02 -5.88
C LYS A 66 -2.37 20.59 -6.93
N ASN A 67 -1.06 20.60 -6.64
CA ASN A 67 -0.05 21.23 -7.51
C ASN A 67 0.98 20.23 -8.04
N GLU A 68 0.52 19.07 -8.50
CA GLU A 68 1.40 18.05 -9.08
C GLU A 68 2.29 18.64 -10.20
N GLU A 69 1.76 19.54 -11.03
CA GLU A 69 2.50 20.19 -12.13
C GLU A 69 3.67 21.06 -11.66
N ASN A 70 3.60 21.62 -10.46
CA ASN A 70 4.65 22.49 -9.88
C ASN A 70 5.55 21.76 -8.88
N PHE A 71 5.35 20.45 -8.69
CA PHE A 71 6.02 19.66 -7.67
C PHE A 71 7.56 19.68 -7.80
N GLY A 72 8.10 19.75 -9.02
CA GLY A 72 9.54 19.87 -9.25
C GLY A 72 10.19 21.11 -8.63
N LYS A 73 9.44 22.19 -8.39
CA LYS A 73 9.92 23.38 -7.66
C LYS A 73 9.92 23.15 -6.14
N LEU A 74 8.91 22.43 -5.64
CA LEU A 74 8.77 22.07 -4.23
C LEU A 74 9.76 20.99 -3.79
N ASP A 75 10.14 20.09 -4.68
CA ASP A 75 11.12 19.02 -4.41
C ASP A 75 12.41 19.56 -3.79
N ASN A 76 12.96 20.64 -4.33
CA ASN A 76 14.21 21.22 -3.81
C ASN A 76 14.01 21.84 -2.43
N ILE A 77 12.83 22.41 -2.18
CA ILE A 77 12.48 23.04 -0.89
C ILE A 77 12.31 21.95 0.18
N LEU A 78 11.61 20.86 -0.16
CA LEU A 78 11.24 19.80 0.77
C LEU A 78 12.38 18.80 1.05
N ILE A 79 13.23 18.52 0.05
CA ILE A 79 14.36 17.59 0.19
C ILE A 79 15.54 18.25 0.92
N ASN A 80 15.78 19.55 0.70
CA ASN A 80 16.90 20.29 1.30
C ASN A 80 16.46 21.30 2.35
N HIS A 81 15.30 21.10 2.97
CA HIS A 81 14.68 22.03 3.92
C HIS A 81 15.62 22.36 5.09
N GLY A 82 16.41 23.44 4.98
CA GLY A 82 17.40 23.81 6.01
C GLY A 82 18.41 22.69 6.35
N GLY A 83 18.59 21.70 5.48
CA GLY A 83 19.39 20.48 5.75
C GLY A 83 18.66 19.37 6.53
N ILE A 84 17.35 19.50 6.75
CA ILE A 84 16.49 18.50 7.41
C ILE A 84 15.56 17.89 6.37
N ASP A 85 15.41 16.57 6.41
CA ASP A 85 14.61 15.81 5.47
C ASP A 85 13.13 15.79 5.91
N ILE A 86 12.20 16.28 5.06
CA ILE A 86 10.77 16.28 5.40
C ILE A 86 10.25 14.88 5.76
N ILE A 87 10.75 13.84 5.09
CA ILE A 87 10.31 12.47 5.36
C ILE A 87 10.72 12.07 6.77
N GLU A 88 11.90 12.46 7.23
CA GLU A 88 12.33 12.23 8.61
C GLU A 88 11.37 12.88 9.61
N ILE A 89 10.91 14.11 9.35
CA ILE A 89 9.95 14.83 10.20
C ILE A 89 8.58 14.13 10.22
N LEU A 90 8.08 13.74 9.05
CA LEU A 90 6.80 13.04 8.94
C LEU A 90 6.86 11.67 9.62
N LEU A 91 7.97 10.93 9.45
CA LEU A 91 8.21 9.65 10.13
C LEU A 91 8.30 9.82 11.65
N LYS A 92 9.01 10.84 12.14
CA LYS A 92 9.04 11.18 13.58
C LYS A 92 7.64 11.48 14.11
N SER A 93 6.81 12.18 13.33
CA SER A 93 5.42 12.47 13.69
C SER A 93 4.56 11.22 13.70
N LEU A 94 4.67 10.38 12.66
CA LEU A 94 3.94 9.12 12.52
C LEU A 94 4.31 8.15 13.65
N SER A 95 5.57 8.14 14.06
CA SER A 95 6.09 7.27 15.11
C SER A 95 5.41 7.46 16.47
N LYS A 96 4.82 8.64 16.71
CA LYS A 96 4.09 8.95 17.94
C LYS A 96 2.78 8.16 18.00
N PHE A 97 2.19 7.82 16.85
CA PHE A 97 0.92 7.10 16.73
C PHE A 97 1.01 5.57 16.82
N LYS A 98 2.21 5.00 16.99
CA LYS A 98 2.44 3.54 16.96
C LYS A 98 1.54 2.72 17.91
N LYS A 99 1.15 3.29 19.04
CA LYS A 99 0.39 2.62 20.12
C LYS A 99 -0.93 3.29 20.45
N ILE A 100 -1.39 4.24 19.63
CA ILE A 100 -2.66 4.92 19.89
C ILE A 100 -3.82 4.00 19.53
N ASP A 101 -4.79 3.88 20.43
CA ASP A 101 -6.09 3.33 20.08
C ASP A 101 -6.97 4.42 19.46
N PHE A 102 -7.09 4.37 18.14
CA PHE A 102 -7.90 5.33 17.40
C PHE A 102 -9.40 5.18 17.63
N LYS A 103 -9.89 4.05 18.17
CA LYS A 103 -11.33 3.95 18.51
C LYS A 103 -11.73 4.95 19.59
N LEU A 104 -10.81 5.25 20.50
CA LEU A 104 -11.01 6.15 21.64
C LEU A 104 -10.45 7.56 21.40
N SER A 105 -9.89 7.81 20.22
CA SER A 105 -9.26 9.10 19.90
C SER A 105 -10.28 10.11 19.37
N GLU A 106 -10.01 11.39 19.65
CA GLU A 106 -10.71 12.54 19.10
C GLU A 106 -10.68 12.54 17.56
N ILE A 107 -11.68 13.17 16.95
CA ILE A 107 -11.87 13.16 15.48
C ILE A 107 -10.69 13.89 14.82
N GLU A 108 -10.28 15.02 15.37
CA GLU A 108 -9.18 15.83 14.87
C GLU A 108 -7.86 15.06 14.86
N ILE A 109 -7.64 14.15 15.83
CA ILE A 109 -6.44 13.30 15.87
C ILE A 109 -6.49 12.23 14.76
N LYS A 110 -7.67 11.68 14.46
CA LYS A 110 -7.86 10.76 13.32
C LYS A 110 -7.59 11.45 12.01
N GLU A 111 -8.12 12.66 11.84
CA GLU A 111 -7.91 13.47 10.64
C GLU A 111 -6.44 13.87 10.49
N PHE A 112 -5.75 14.24 11.58
CA PHE A 112 -4.31 14.52 11.56
C PHE A 112 -3.52 13.32 11.04
N TYR A 113 -3.83 12.13 11.56
CA TYR A 113 -3.19 10.90 11.12
C TYR A 113 -3.49 10.59 9.66
N ASN A 114 -4.74 10.78 9.20
CA ASN A 114 -5.10 10.62 7.80
C ASN A 114 -4.32 11.58 6.90
N ASN A 115 -4.30 12.87 7.22
CA ASN A 115 -3.56 13.87 6.46
C ASN A 115 -2.06 13.56 6.44
N LEU A 116 -1.49 13.15 7.58
CA LEU A 116 -0.10 12.73 7.68
C LEU A 116 0.21 11.52 6.78
N THR A 117 -0.62 10.47 6.82
CA THR A 117 -0.40 9.27 6.00
C THR A 117 -0.69 9.51 4.52
N ASN A 118 -1.66 10.35 4.19
CA ASN A 118 -1.95 10.77 2.82
C ASN A 118 -0.80 11.58 2.24
N LEU A 119 -0.24 12.52 2.99
CA LEU A 119 0.93 13.27 2.58
C LEU A 119 2.14 12.35 2.36
N ILE A 120 2.42 11.42 3.29
CA ILE A 120 3.50 10.44 3.10
C ILE A 120 3.25 9.63 1.83
N ASN A 121 2.03 9.11 1.63
CA ASN A 121 1.67 8.37 0.42
C ASN A 121 1.93 9.19 -0.84
N TYR A 122 1.44 10.43 -0.87
CA TYR A 122 1.65 11.34 -1.99
C TYR A 122 3.15 11.54 -2.29
N LEU A 123 3.96 11.89 -1.28
CA LEU A 123 5.40 12.07 -1.48
C LEU A 123 6.09 10.80 -2.01
N LEU A 124 5.70 9.62 -1.53
CA LEU A 124 6.26 8.34 -1.95
C LEU A 124 5.90 7.95 -3.39
N ILE A 125 4.78 8.45 -3.93
CA ILE A 125 4.38 8.18 -5.32
C ILE A 125 4.86 9.27 -6.29
N SER A 126 5.10 10.50 -5.80
CA SER A 126 5.45 11.63 -6.65
C SER A 126 6.93 11.64 -7.06
N ASN A 127 7.87 11.24 -6.19
CA ASN A 127 9.30 11.27 -6.52
C ASN A 127 10.12 10.17 -5.82
N PHE A 128 10.96 9.48 -6.60
CA PHE A 128 11.84 8.43 -6.11
C PHE A 128 12.81 8.89 -5.00
N LYS A 129 13.16 10.20 -4.96
CA LYS A 129 14.04 10.75 -3.92
C LYS A 129 13.40 10.68 -2.52
N PHE A 130 12.10 10.94 -2.41
CA PHE A 130 11.37 10.79 -1.15
C PHE A 130 11.28 9.32 -0.73
N LEU A 131 11.12 8.42 -1.69
CA LEU A 131 11.15 6.99 -1.41
C LEU A 131 12.54 6.53 -0.92
N ASP A 132 13.63 6.98 -1.55
CA ASP A 132 14.98 6.64 -1.09
C ASP A 132 15.25 7.20 0.31
N SER A 133 14.86 8.45 0.55
CA SER A 133 14.87 9.07 1.88
C SER A 133 14.04 8.28 2.91
N PHE A 134 12.84 7.83 2.54
CA PHE A 134 11.98 7.02 3.41
C PHE A 134 12.64 5.72 3.82
N ILE A 135 13.35 5.07 2.90
CA ILE A 135 14.13 3.86 3.18
C ILE A 135 15.32 4.18 4.08
N LEU A 136 16.05 5.29 3.83
CA LEU A 136 17.20 5.71 4.62
C LEU A 136 16.83 6.08 6.06
N ASN A 137 15.65 6.67 6.27
CA ASN A 137 15.13 7.08 7.58
C ASN A 137 14.32 5.98 8.29
N GLU A 138 14.57 4.71 7.97
CA GLU A 138 13.92 3.54 8.57
C GLU A 138 12.37 3.54 8.49
N GLY A 139 11.82 4.18 7.45
CA GLY A 139 10.38 4.28 7.24
C GLY A 139 9.72 2.91 7.08
N LEU A 140 10.34 1.99 6.34
CA LEU A 140 9.83 0.63 6.16
C LEU A 140 9.72 -0.11 7.51
N GLN A 141 10.75 -0.02 8.35
CA GLN A 141 10.78 -0.63 9.68
C GLN A 141 9.72 -0.03 10.59
N LEU A 142 9.58 1.30 10.58
CA LEU A 142 8.55 1.98 11.35
C LEU A 142 7.15 1.46 10.99
N ILE A 143 6.85 1.38 9.70
CA ILE A 143 5.55 0.93 9.22
C ILE A 143 5.31 -0.55 9.60
N LEU A 144 6.31 -1.43 9.42
CA LEU A 144 6.19 -2.84 9.81
C LEU A 144 5.93 -3.02 11.30
N ILE A 145 6.65 -2.30 12.17
CA ILE A 145 6.42 -2.31 13.62
C ILE A 145 5.00 -1.85 13.94
N THR A 146 4.54 -0.79 13.26
CA THR A 146 3.19 -0.24 13.46
C THR A 146 2.12 -1.24 13.02
N ILE A 147 2.32 -1.96 11.92
CA ILE A 147 1.42 -3.04 11.48
C ILE A 147 1.43 -4.19 12.48
N GLU A 148 2.59 -4.64 12.96
CA GLU A 148 2.67 -5.75 13.92
C GLU A 148 1.90 -5.42 15.20
N ILE A 149 2.14 -4.24 15.78
CA ILE A 149 1.44 -3.78 16.99
C ILE A 149 -0.08 -3.71 16.76
N ASN A 150 -0.50 -3.11 15.64
CA ASN A 150 -1.92 -2.92 15.36
C ASN A 150 -2.65 -4.17 14.87
N SER A 151 -1.92 -5.18 14.39
CA SER A 151 -2.48 -6.49 14.04
C SER A 151 -2.99 -7.22 15.29
N ILE A 152 -2.31 -7.04 16.42
CA ILE A 152 -2.69 -7.62 17.72
C ILE A 152 -3.94 -6.92 18.25
N ASN A 153 -4.01 -5.59 18.13
CA ASN A 153 -5.11 -4.78 18.63
C ASN A 153 -6.31 -4.69 17.66
N LEU A 154 -6.20 -5.25 16.46
CA LEU A 154 -7.21 -5.17 15.39
C LEU A 154 -7.62 -3.73 15.07
N ASN A 155 -6.64 -2.83 15.03
CA ASN A 155 -6.87 -1.44 14.63
C ASN A 155 -6.84 -1.34 13.09
N ASN A 156 -7.94 -1.73 12.46
CA ASN A 156 -8.07 -1.81 11.00
C ASN A 156 -7.79 -0.47 10.29
N PHE A 157 -8.15 0.66 10.92
CA PHE A 157 -7.91 1.99 10.39
C PHE A 157 -6.41 2.27 10.17
N GLN A 158 -5.59 1.99 11.19
CA GLN A 158 -4.14 2.14 11.06
C GLN A 158 -3.54 1.06 10.17
N LEU A 159 -4.01 -0.18 10.25
CA LEU A 159 -3.52 -1.27 9.41
C LEU A 159 -3.68 -0.93 7.92
N LYS A 160 -4.86 -0.46 7.50
CA LYS A 160 -5.14 -0.03 6.14
C LYS A 160 -4.16 1.03 5.67
N SER A 161 -4.05 2.13 6.43
CA SER A 161 -3.20 3.27 6.07
C SER A 161 -1.72 2.88 5.95
N ASN A 162 -1.22 2.07 6.88
CA ASN A 162 0.16 1.60 6.89
C ASN A 162 0.46 0.61 5.75
N LEU A 163 -0.48 -0.29 5.44
CA LEU A 163 -0.35 -1.21 4.32
C LEU A 163 -0.43 -0.50 2.97
N LYS A 164 -1.23 0.57 2.87
CA LYS A 164 -1.26 1.45 1.70
C LYS A 164 0.11 2.11 1.49
N ILE A 165 0.73 2.64 2.55
CA ILE A 165 2.10 3.19 2.50
C ILE A 165 3.10 2.15 1.96
N LEU A 166 3.08 0.93 2.50
CA LEU A 166 3.99 -0.12 2.00
C LEU A 166 3.76 -0.47 0.53
N ASN A 167 2.50 -0.53 0.07
CA ASN A 167 2.22 -0.81 -1.34
C ASN A 167 2.67 0.34 -2.25
N ASN A 168 2.45 1.58 -1.84
CA ASN A 168 2.88 2.76 -2.61
C ASN A 168 4.41 2.88 -2.73
N CYS A 169 5.16 2.27 -1.81
CA CYS A 169 6.62 2.17 -1.95
C CYS A 169 7.05 1.43 -3.24
N PHE A 170 6.20 0.60 -3.83
CA PHE A 170 6.51 -0.17 -5.04
C PHE A 170 6.27 0.57 -6.36
N ASN A 171 5.92 1.87 -6.32
CA ASN A 171 5.63 2.63 -7.53
C ASN A 171 6.86 2.94 -8.39
N PHE A 172 8.08 2.88 -7.81
CA PHE A 172 9.32 3.15 -8.53
C PHE A 172 10.19 1.90 -8.70
N SER A 173 10.15 1.30 -9.89
CA SER A 173 10.83 0.04 -10.24
C SER A 173 12.28 -0.08 -9.78
N LYS A 174 13.05 1.02 -9.81
CA LYS A 174 14.46 1.07 -9.43
C LYS A 174 14.74 0.64 -7.99
N LEU A 175 13.82 0.87 -7.06
CA LEU A 175 13.99 0.57 -5.63
C LEU A 175 13.23 -0.68 -5.18
N ASN A 176 12.33 -1.21 -5.99
CA ASN A 176 11.43 -2.30 -5.61
C ASN A 176 12.16 -3.55 -5.08
N ARG A 177 13.25 -3.97 -5.73
CA ARG A 177 14.05 -5.12 -5.24
C ARG A 177 14.65 -4.84 -3.85
N ARG A 178 15.17 -3.62 -3.61
CA ARG A 178 15.72 -3.22 -2.31
C ARG A 178 14.63 -3.20 -1.24
N ILE A 179 13.46 -2.65 -1.56
CA ILE A 179 12.30 -2.59 -0.66
C ILE A 179 11.83 -3.99 -0.28
N SER A 180 11.64 -4.89 -1.25
CA SER A 180 11.29 -6.29 -1.02
C SER A 180 12.26 -6.97 -0.04
N LYS A 181 13.58 -6.78 -0.24
CA LYS A 181 14.60 -7.36 0.63
C LYS A 181 14.52 -6.83 2.05
N VAL A 182 14.42 -5.51 2.23
CA VAL A 182 14.29 -4.89 3.56
C VAL A 182 13.06 -5.43 4.28
N ILE A 183 11.89 -5.42 3.63
CA ILE A 183 10.65 -5.88 4.25
C ILE A 183 10.74 -7.35 4.68
N ILE A 184 11.27 -8.23 3.83
CA ILE A 184 11.37 -9.66 4.14
C ILE A 184 12.38 -9.93 5.26
N ASN A 185 13.51 -9.21 5.26
CA ASN A 185 14.54 -9.35 6.28
C ASN A 185 14.05 -8.84 7.66
N ASP A 186 13.23 -7.80 7.67
CA ASP A 186 12.64 -7.22 8.89
C ASP A 186 11.33 -7.92 9.31
N SER A 187 11.26 -9.24 9.11
CA SER A 187 10.14 -10.10 9.52
C SER A 187 8.78 -9.79 8.85
N GLY A 188 8.76 -9.03 7.75
CA GLY A 188 7.54 -8.68 7.03
C GLY A 188 6.71 -9.90 6.60
N LEU A 189 7.34 -11.01 6.21
CA LEU A 189 6.63 -12.25 5.89
C LEU A 189 5.82 -12.80 7.07
N LYS A 190 6.34 -12.73 8.29
CA LYS A 190 5.59 -13.19 9.47
C LYS A 190 4.35 -12.31 9.68
N ILE A 191 4.51 -11.00 9.57
CA ILE A 191 3.44 -10.01 9.77
C ILE A 191 2.34 -10.20 8.70
N ILE A 192 2.72 -10.24 7.42
CA ILE A 192 1.79 -10.36 6.29
C ILE A 192 0.99 -11.66 6.36
N PHE A 193 1.66 -12.81 6.58
CA PHE A 193 0.94 -14.09 6.67
C PHE A 193 0.09 -14.20 7.94
N ASN A 194 0.43 -13.51 9.03
CA ASN A 194 -0.45 -13.45 10.19
C ASN A 194 -1.75 -12.70 9.86
N LEU A 195 -1.68 -11.60 9.10
CA LEU A 195 -2.87 -10.85 8.67
C LEU A 195 -3.74 -11.67 7.72
N ILE A 196 -3.16 -12.34 6.71
CA ILE A 196 -3.88 -13.19 5.76
C ILE A 196 -4.62 -14.33 6.49
N ASN A 197 -3.96 -14.95 7.47
CA ASN A 197 -4.52 -16.06 8.24
C ASN A 197 -5.47 -15.62 9.37
N ASN A 198 -5.59 -14.32 9.65
CA ASN A 198 -6.43 -13.83 10.73
C ASN A 198 -7.92 -13.85 10.34
N ASN A 199 -8.67 -14.81 10.89
CA ASN A 199 -10.11 -14.96 10.61
C ASN A 199 -10.98 -13.79 11.11
N LYS A 200 -10.44 -12.91 11.97
CA LYS A 200 -11.16 -11.70 12.40
C LYS A 200 -11.16 -10.61 11.34
N ILE A 201 -10.22 -10.66 10.40
CA ILE A 201 -10.20 -9.83 9.20
C ILE A 201 -10.98 -10.62 8.15
N LYS A 202 -12.27 -10.34 8.02
CA LYS A 202 -13.14 -11.02 7.06
C LYS A 202 -13.12 -10.31 5.71
N LEU A 203 -13.40 -11.08 4.67
CA LEU A 203 -13.82 -10.53 3.39
C LEU A 203 -15.33 -10.27 3.50
N THR A 204 -15.82 -9.09 3.15
CA THR A 204 -17.20 -8.64 3.33
C THR A 204 -17.66 -7.75 2.19
N ASN A 205 -18.91 -7.90 1.74
CA ASN A 205 -19.53 -7.07 0.69
C ASN A 205 -19.93 -5.67 1.14
N SER A 206 -19.49 -5.25 2.32
CA SER A 206 -19.88 -3.96 2.84
C SER A 206 -19.01 -2.90 2.19
N SER A 207 -19.64 -2.03 1.38
CA SER A 207 -19.06 -0.78 0.85
C SER A 207 -18.42 0.11 1.92
N ASN A 208 -18.68 -0.18 3.21
CA ASN A 208 -18.24 0.60 4.36
C ASN A 208 -17.10 -0.03 5.18
N THR A 209 -16.47 -1.14 4.76
CA THR A 209 -15.49 -1.83 5.61
C THR A 209 -14.05 -1.76 5.11
N ASN A 210 -13.25 -0.96 5.83
CA ASN A 210 -11.79 -0.92 5.81
C ASN A 210 -11.07 -2.30 5.91
N SER A 211 -11.77 -3.42 6.14
CA SER A 211 -11.18 -4.76 6.31
C SER A 211 -10.77 -5.45 5.01
N ASP A 212 -11.50 -5.24 3.91
CA ASP A 212 -11.27 -5.95 2.64
C ASP A 212 -9.92 -5.54 2.03
N SER A 213 -9.69 -4.23 2.01
CA SER A 213 -8.42 -3.62 1.60
C SER A 213 -7.19 -4.19 2.32
N ILE A 214 -7.29 -4.66 3.58
CA ILE A 214 -6.12 -5.17 4.34
C ILE A 214 -5.54 -6.42 3.68
N LYS A 215 -6.39 -7.39 3.33
CA LYS A 215 -5.92 -8.63 2.69
C LYS A 215 -5.47 -8.36 1.26
N PHE A 216 -6.13 -7.45 0.56
CA PHE A 216 -5.75 -7.07 -0.81
C PHE A 216 -4.37 -6.41 -0.82
N TYR A 217 -4.10 -5.50 0.11
CA TYR A 217 -2.77 -4.95 0.30
C TYR A 217 -1.73 -6.02 0.63
N CYS A 218 -2.08 -7.05 1.40
CA CYS A 218 -1.18 -8.16 1.68
C CYS A 218 -0.86 -8.97 0.42
N PHE A 219 -1.84 -9.27 -0.42
CA PHE A 219 -1.63 -9.98 -1.70
C PHE A 219 -0.83 -9.13 -2.68
N ASN A 220 -1.12 -7.83 -2.78
CA ASN A 220 -0.34 -6.91 -3.59
C ASN A 220 1.12 -6.85 -3.14
N LEU A 221 1.40 -6.87 -1.84
CA LEU A 221 2.78 -6.95 -1.33
C LEU A 221 3.47 -8.27 -1.72
N ILE A 222 2.81 -9.41 -1.52
CA ILE A 222 3.37 -10.72 -1.90
C ILE A 222 3.66 -10.75 -3.41
N ASN A 223 2.70 -10.30 -4.22
CA ASN A 223 2.85 -10.22 -5.67
C ASN A 223 4.04 -9.33 -6.05
N ASN A 224 4.15 -8.12 -5.47
CA ASN A 224 5.30 -7.24 -5.69
C ASN A 224 6.65 -7.90 -5.31
N PHE A 225 6.69 -8.69 -4.24
CA PHE A 225 7.91 -9.43 -3.89
C PHE A 225 8.27 -10.46 -4.97
N LEU A 226 7.29 -11.23 -5.46
CA LEU A 226 7.49 -12.22 -6.52
C LEU A 226 7.83 -11.57 -7.87
N ILE A 227 7.34 -10.37 -8.16
CA ILE A 227 7.70 -9.68 -9.40
C ILE A 227 9.14 -9.16 -9.36
N HIS A 228 9.58 -8.64 -8.21
CA HIS A 228 10.82 -7.84 -8.12
C HIS A 228 12.02 -8.56 -7.50
N LEU A 229 11.82 -9.72 -6.89
CA LEU A 229 12.92 -10.58 -6.43
C LEU A 229 13.25 -11.63 -7.49
N SER A 230 14.54 -11.80 -7.76
CA SER A 230 15.01 -12.86 -8.66
C SER A 230 14.81 -14.24 -8.03
N THR A 231 14.72 -15.29 -8.85
CA THR A 231 14.63 -16.71 -8.40
C THR A 231 15.70 -17.06 -7.38
N ASP A 232 16.92 -16.55 -7.58
CA ASP A 232 18.09 -16.83 -6.76
C ASP A 232 18.18 -15.96 -5.48
N ASP A 233 17.30 -14.97 -5.32
CA ASP A 233 17.30 -14.15 -4.11
C ASP A 233 16.85 -14.99 -2.90
N SER A 234 17.66 -15.00 -1.85
CA SER A 234 17.35 -15.71 -0.60
C SER A 234 15.99 -15.33 -0.02
N GLU A 235 15.59 -14.06 -0.20
CA GLU A 235 14.32 -13.52 0.24
C GLU A 235 13.14 -14.11 -0.54
N ARG A 236 13.29 -14.38 -1.84
CA ARG A 236 12.27 -15.06 -2.64
C ARG A 236 12.13 -16.51 -2.23
N ILE A 237 13.24 -17.22 -2.05
CA ILE A 237 13.22 -18.60 -1.56
C ILE A 237 12.50 -18.68 -0.20
N ARG A 238 12.77 -17.74 0.72
CA ARG A 238 12.07 -17.64 2.01
C ARG A 238 10.58 -17.35 1.84
N LEU A 239 10.19 -16.51 0.88
CA LEU A 239 8.79 -16.24 0.55
C LEU A 239 8.08 -17.49 0.03
N ILE A 240 8.66 -18.20 -0.94
CA ILE A 240 8.10 -19.43 -1.50
C ILE A 240 7.95 -20.49 -0.41
N HIS A 241 9.00 -20.75 0.37
CA HIS A 241 8.93 -21.65 1.52
C HIS A 241 7.84 -21.24 2.52
N LYS A 242 7.57 -19.94 2.68
CA LYS A 242 6.48 -19.46 3.54
C LYS A 242 5.11 -19.76 2.93
N ILE A 243 4.94 -19.64 1.61
CA ILE A 243 3.68 -19.94 0.90
C ILE A 243 3.37 -21.45 0.94
N ILE A 244 4.37 -22.30 0.67
CA ILE A 244 4.18 -23.76 0.61
C ILE A 244 4.33 -24.46 1.98
N ASN A 245 4.57 -23.70 3.05
CA ASN A 245 4.81 -24.23 4.39
C ASN A 245 3.67 -25.13 4.91
N LYS A 246 4.03 -26.13 5.74
CA LYS A 246 3.11 -27.04 6.45
C LYS A 246 2.04 -27.61 5.52
N ASP A 247 2.45 -28.42 4.56
CA ASP A 247 1.57 -29.06 3.58
C ASP A 247 0.71 -28.04 2.82
N PHE A 248 1.34 -26.98 2.32
CA PHE A 248 0.67 -25.93 1.54
C PHE A 248 -0.45 -25.19 2.28
N LYS A 249 -0.44 -25.15 3.62
CA LYS A 249 -1.50 -24.50 4.41
C LYS A 249 -1.76 -23.05 3.99
N ASN A 250 -0.70 -22.26 3.75
CA ASN A 250 -0.86 -20.87 3.36
C ASN A 250 -1.37 -20.73 1.93
N LEU A 251 -0.88 -21.57 1.01
CA LEU A 251 -1.40 -21.62 -0.36
C LEU A 251 -2.88 -22.03 -0.41
N SER A 252 -3.28 -23.05 0.34
CA SER A 252 -4.69 -23.45 0.49
C SER A 252 -5.54 -22.29 1.04
N LYS A 253 -5.01 -21.52 2.01
CA LYS A 253 -5.69 -20.32 2.50
C LYS A 253 -5.84 -19.27 1.41
N ILE A 254 -4.81 -19.02 0.60
CA ILE A 254 -4.86 -18.08 -0.54
C ILE A 254 -5.93 -18.51 -1.55
N ILE A 255 -5.94 -19.79 -1.94
CA ILE A 255 -6.95 -20.36 -2.86
C ILE A 255 -8.36 -20.22 -2.27
N SER A 256 -8.54 -20.50 -0.98
CA SER A 256 -9.85 -20.32 -0.33
C SER A 256 -10.32 -18.87 -0.33
N LEU A 257 -9.40 -17.91 -0.24
CA LEU A 257 -9.72 -16.48 -0.29
C LEU A 257 -10.02 -16.03 -1.74
N LYS A 258 -9.37 -16.61 -2.75
CA LYS A 258 -9.75 -16.43 -4.17
C LYS A 258 -11.20 -16.84 -4.39
N LEU A 259 -11.58 -18.03 -3.95
CA LEU A 259 -12.96 -18.51 -4.12
C LEU A 259 -13.98 -17.65 -3.38
N GLN A 260 -13.62 -17.08 -2.23
CA GLN A 260 -14.48 -16.11 -1.55
C GLN A 260 -14.60 -14.83 -2.35
N LEU A 261 -13.48 -14.33 -2.88
CA LEU A 261 -13.42 -13.10 -3.66
C LEU A 261 -14.24 -13.18 -4.95
N LEU A 262 -14.15 -14.29 -5.68
CA LEU A 262 -14.95 -14.52 -6.89
C LEU A 262 -16.45 -14.43 -6.60
N LYS A 263 -16.91 -15.00 -5.48
CA LYS A 263 -18.32 -14.87 -5.08
C LYS A 263 -18.72 -13.42 -4.79
N LEU A 264 -17.83 -12.62 -4.19
CA LEU A 264 -18.13 -11.20 -3.94
C LEU A 264 -18.18 -10.41 -5.25
N ILE A 265 -17.31 -10.74 -6.21
CA ILE A 265 -17.31 -10.14 -7.55
C ILE A 265 -18.62 -10.48 -8.27
N GLU A 266 -18.99 -11.76 -8.33
CA GLU A 266 -20.27 -12.22 -8.91
C GLU A 266 -21.48 -11.53 -8.26
N GLU A 267 -21.51 -11.49 -6.92
CA GLU A 267 -22.59 -10.84 -6.17
C GLU A 267 -22.67 -9.32 -6.45
N LEU A 268 -21.54 -8.64 -6.69
CA LEU A 268 -21.54 -7.21 -7.03
C LEU A 268 -21.91 -6.96 -8.49
N GLU A 269 -21.49 -7.81 -9.41
CA GLU A 269 -21.86 -7.73 -10.83
C GLU A 269 -23.36 -7.98 -11.06
N GLU A 270 -23.99 -8.84 -10.25
CA GLU A 270 -25.43 -9.11 -10.30
C GLU A 270 -26.29 -7.98 -9.70
N ASN A 271 -25.71 -7.12 -8.86
CA ASN A 271 -26.42 -5.99 -8.26
C ASN A 271 -26.34 -4.77 -9.20
N GLU A 272 -27.36 -4.57 -10.04
CA GLU A 272 -27.43 -3.50 -11.06
C GLU A 272 -27.53 -2.05 -10.53
N ASP A 273 -27.30 -1.76 -9.25
CA ASP A 273 -27.39 -0.38 -8.74
C ASP A 273 -26.14 0.43 -9.16
N PRO A 274 -26.28 1.44 -10.04
CA PRO A 274 -25.15 2.14 -10.65
C PRO A 274 -24.64 3.27 -9.74
N GLU A 275 -24.34 2.97 -8.47
CA GLU A 275 -23.61 3.91 -7.62
C GLU A 275 -22.11 3.84 -7.92
N THR A 276 -21.45 4.99 -8.06
CA THR A 276 -20.00 5.10 -8.37
C THR A 276 -19.12 4.35 -7.35
N GLU A 277 -19.58 4.18 -6.11
CA GLU A 277 -18.89 3.38 -5.08
C GLU A 277 -18.83 1.88 -5.41
N HIS A 278 -19.77 1.35 -6.20
CA HIS A 278 -19.75 -0.06 -6.62
C HIS A 278 -18.64 -0.33 -7.64
N GLU A 279 -18.38 0.61 -8.55
CA GLU A 279 -17.35 0.46 -9.58
C GLU A 279 -15.94 0.45 -8.97
N ASP A 280 -15.63 1.40 -8.08
CA ASP A 280 -14.34 1.45 -7.38
C ASP A 280 -14.10 0.18 -6.54
N THR A 281 -15.14 -0.32 -5.87
CA THR A 281 -15.07 -1.55 -5.09
C THR A 281 -14.79 -2.75 -6.00
N LEU A 282 -15.49 -2.86 -7.13
CA LEU A 282 -15.28 -3.93 -8.10
C LEU A 282 -13.84 -3.92 -8.64
N VAL A 283 -13.32 -2.75 -8.98
CA VAL A 283 -11.92 -2.58 -9.43
C VAL A 283 -10.93 -3.05 -8.37
N GLU A 284 -11.16 -2.74 -7.08
CA GLU A 284 -10.30 -3.24 -6.00
C GLU A 284 -10.34 -4.78 -5.89
N LEU A 285 -11.52 -5.39 -6.00
CA LEU A 285 -11.70 -6.85 -5.92
C LEU A 285 -11.04 -7.55 -7.11
N VAL A 286 -11.24 -7.05 -8.33
CA VAL A 286 -10.62 -7.58 -9.55
C VAL A 286 -9.09 -7.50 -9.45
N ASN A 287 -8.55 -6.36 -8.99
CA ASN A 287 -7.11 -6.20 -8.77
C ASN A 287 -6.57 -7.19 -7.72
N ALA A 288 -7.31 -7.43 -6.64
CA ALA A 288 -6.92 -8.41 -5.63
C ALA A 288 -6.93 -9.84 -6.17
N ASN A 289 -7.93 -10.18 -6.99
CA ASN A 289 -8.06 -11.48 -7.62
C ASN A 289 -6.91 -11.72 -8.60
N PHE A 290 -6.59 -10.71 -9.40
CA PHE A 290 -5.42 -10.70 -10.26
C PHE A 290 -4.12 -10.94 -9.48
N ALA A 291 -3.92 -10.24 -8.36
CA ALA A 291 -2.74 -10.43 -7.52
C ALA A 291 -2.66 -11.86 -6.97
N ILE A 292 -3.77 -12.48 -6.58
CA ILE A 292 -3.79 -13.88 -6.13
C ILE A 292 -3.43 -14.83 -7.27
N ASN A 293 -3.98 -14.64 -8.46
CA ASN A 293 -3.65 -15.46 -9.63
C ASN A 293 -2.16 -15.39 -9.95
N SER A 294 -1.59 -14.19 -9.95
CA SER A 294 -0.16 -13.99 -10.11
C SER A 294 0.65 -14.81 -9.12
N ILE A 295 0.29 -14.73 -7.84
CA ILE A 295 1.00 -15.46 -6.78
C ILE A 295 0.96 -16.96 -7.05
N ILE A 296 -0.19 -17.49 -7.46
CA ILE A 296 -0.35 -18.92 -7.76
C ILE A 296 0.56 -19.32 -8.94
N LEU A 297 0.54 -18.55 -10.03
CA LEU A 297 1.38 -18.81 -11.21
C LEU A 297 2.87 -18.75 -10.88
N TRP A 298 3.31 -17.74 -10.13
CA TRP A 298 4.70 -17.64 -9.67
C TRP A 298 5.12 -18.82 -8.81
N VAL A 299 4.24 -19.31 -7.93
CA VAL A 299 4.52 -20.47 -7.09
C VAL A 299 4.60 -21.76 -7.94
N ILE A 300 3.78 -21.90 -8.97
CA ILE A 300 3.84 -23.02 -9.92
C ILE A 300 5.20 -23.02 -10.63
N LEU A 301 5.65 -21.88 -11.15
CA LEU A 301 6.94 -21.80 -11.83
C LEU A 301 8.12 -22.04 -10.88
N ASP A 302 8.09 -21.45 -9.69
CA ASP A 302 9.17 -21.63 -8.71
C ASP A 302 9.21 -23.07 -8.16
N GLU A 303 8.08 -23.78 -8.08
CA GLU A 303 8.03 -25.20 -7.71
C GLU A 303 8.86 -26.06 -8.70
N GLN A 304 8.77 -25.75 -10.00
CA GLN A 304 9.53 -26.42 -11.06
C GLN A 304 11.04 -26.13 -10.95
N VAL A 305 11.41 -24.86 -10.76
CA VAL A 305 12.81 -24.42 -10.68
C VAL A 305 13.50 -24.99 -9.44
N LEU A 306 12.77 -25.13 -8.34
CA LEU A 306 13.35 -25.66 -7.10
C LEU A 306 13.52 -27.19 -7.11
N GLU A 307 13.17 -27.90 -8.19
CA GLU A 307 13.27 -29.36 -8.37
C GLU A 307 12.82 -30.17 -7.14
N THR A 308 11.83 -29.64 -6.42
CA THR A 308 11.38 -30.27 -5.19
C THR A 308 10.51 -31.49 -5.52
N HIS A 309 10.43 -32.45 -4.60
CA HIS A 309 9.45 -33.57 -4.65
C HIS A 309 7.97 -33.13 -4.71
N LEU A 310 7.71 -31.82 -4.84
CA LEU A 310 6.42 -31.19 -4.83
C LEU A 310 5.83 -30.99 -6.22
N ASN A 311 6.56 -31.25 -7.32
CA ASN A 311 6.04 -31.07 -8.69
C ASN A 311 4.61 -31.61 -8.87
N GLY A 312 3.68 -30.69 -9.15
CA GLY A 312 2.26 -31.00 -9.39
C GLY A 312 1.39 -31.05 -8.12
N HIS A 313 1.93 -30.78 -6.94
CA HIS A 313 1.13 -30.63 -5.71
C HIS A 313 0.28 -29.37 -5.77
N VAL A 314 0.80 -28.27 -6.31
CA VAL A 314 0.02 -27.04 -6.52
C VAL A 314 -1.16 -27.31 -7.47
N THR A 315 -0.91 -28.01 -8.59
CA THR A 315 -1.96 -28.39 -9.54
C THR A 315 -3.04 -29.26 -8.88
N LYS A 316 -2.66 -30.31 -8.14
CA LYS A 316 -3.61 -31.15 -7.40
C LYS A 316 -4.40 -30.39 -6.35
N LEU A 317 -3.77 -29.40 -5.69
CA LEU A 317 -4.43 -28.55 -4.71
C LEU A 317 -5.46 -27.61 -5.37
N LEU A 318 -5.16 -27.08 -6.56
CA LEU A 318 -6.12 -26.31 -7.34
C LEU A 318 -7.30 -27.18 -7.76
N GLU A 319 -7.03 -28.37 -8.30
CA GLU A 319 -8.07 -29.33 -8.71
C GLU A 319 -8.98 -29.73 -7.55
N SER A 320 -8.43 -29.92 -6.33
CA SER A 320 -9.24 -30.23 -5.15
C SER A 320 -10.19 -29.10 -4.73
N HIS A 321 -9.95 -27.89 -5.22
CA HIS A 321 -10.79 -26.71 -5.02
C HIS A 321 -11.63 -26.38 -6.26
N GLY A 322 -11.62 -27.24 -7.29
CA GLY A 322 -12.37 -27.05 -8.53
C GLY A 322 -11.77 -26.01 -9.47
N LEU A 323 -10.48 -25.67 -9.32
CA LEU A 323 -9.77 -24.74 -10.20
C LEU A 323 -8.79 -25.49 -11.10
N GLN A 324 -8.61 -25.02 -12.33
CA GLN A 324 -7.54 -25.50 -13.21
C GLN A 324 -6.48 -24.41 -13.43
N VAL A 325 -5.24 -24.82 -13.70
CA VAL A 325 -4.17 -23.89 -14.08
C VAL A 325 -4.57 -23.10 -15.33
N LYS A 326 -5.25 -23.76 -16.27
CA LYS A 326 -5.78 -23.13 -17.49
C LYS A 326 -6.68 -21.94 -17.19
N ASP A 327 -7.62 -22.10 -16.25
CA ASP A 327 -8.58 -21.06 -15.90
C ASP A 327 -7.86 -19.82 -15.33
N ILE A 328 -6.85 -20.06 -14.48
CA ILE A 328 -6.03 -19.01 -13.87
C ILE A 328 -5.19 -18.28 -14.93
N VAL A 329 -4.62 -19.02 -15.88
CA VAL A 329 -3.85 -18.45 -16.99
C VAL A 329 -4.74 -17.56 -17.86
N THR A 330 -5.88 -18.07 -18.31
CA THR A 330 -6.84 -17.30 -19.14
C THR A 330 -7.33 -16.05 -18.41
N GLU A 331 -7.66 -16.16 -17.13
CA GLU A 331 -8.07 -15.01 -16.32
C GLU A 331 -6.96 -13.96 -16.16
N VAL A 332 -5.70 -14.36 -16.12
CA VAL A 332 -4.57 -13.42 -16.10
C VAL A 332 -4.35 -12.80 -17.48
N GLU A 333 -4.51 -13.54 -18.57
CA GLU A 333 -4.43 -13.02 -19.94
C GLU A 333 -5.50 -11.96 -20.21
N ASP A 334 -6.76 -12.29 -19.91
CA ASP A 334 -7.91 -11.42 -20.15
C ASP A 334 -7.78 -10.11 -19.35
N ASN A 335 -7.23 -10.19 -18.14
CA ASN A 335 -7.02 -9.03 -17.28
C ASN A 335 -5.64 -8.36 -17.45
N ALA A 336 -4.76 -8.89 -18.30
CA ALA A 336 -3.41 -8.35 -18.49
C ALA A 336 -3.44 -6.92 -19.07
N GLU A 337 -4.52 -6.57 -19.77
CA GLU A 337 -4.72 -5.23 -20.33
C GLU A 337 -4.99 -4.16 -19.27
N LEU A 338 -5.51 -4.56 -18.10
CA LEU A 338 -5.79 -3.68 -16.97
C LEU A 338 -4.53 -3.35 -16.16
N LEU A 339 -3.39 -3.96 -16.50
CA LEU A 339 -2.15 -3.78 -15.76
C LEU A 339 -1.34 -2.59 -16.28
N PRO A 340 -0.61 -1.91 -15.39
CA PRO A 340 0.46 -1.00 -15.78
C PRO A 340 1.43 -1.67 -16.76
N ALA A 341 1.87 -0.95 -17.79
CA ALA A 341 2.67 -1.51 -18.89
C ALA A 341 3.93 -2.27 -18.42
N ASN A 342 4.57 -1.80 -17.34
CA ASN A 342 5.74 -2.44 -16.74
C ASN A 342 5.43 -3.79 -16.07
N ARG A 343 4.19 -4.02 -15.64
CA ARG A 343 3.72 -5.31 -15.12
C ARG A 343 3.23 -6.20 -16.26
N LYS A 344 2.51 -5.64 -17.23
CA LYS A 344 1.93 -6.38 -18.37
C LYS A 344 2.95 -7.30 -19.05
N THR A 345 4.16 -6.80 -19.37
CA THR A 345 5.20 -7.63 -20.03
C THR A 345 5.63 -8.83 -19.17
N LEU A 346 5.96 -8.60 -17.90
CA LEU A 346 6.34 -9.67 -16.96
C LEU A 346 5.23 -10.72 -16.80
N PHE A 347 3.98 -10.29 -16.87
CA PHE A 347 2.82 -11.15 -16.77
C PHE A 347 2.54 -11.98 -18.03
N LEU A 348 2.70 -11.38 -19.20
CA LEU A 348 2.58 -12.12 -20.45
C LEU A 348 3.70 -13.15 -20.60
N ASP A 349 4.93 -12.80 -20.18
CA ASP A 349 6.04 -13.76 -20.12
C ASP A 349 5.72 -14.90 -19.14
N LEU A 350 5.17 -14.58 -17.97
CA LEU A 350 4.74 -15.56 -16.96
C LEU A 350 3.69 -16.54 -17.51
N VAL A 351 2.71 -15.99 -18.23
CA VAL A 351 1.67 -16.78 -18.88
C VAL A 351 2.27 -17.67 -19.97
N GLU A 352 3.10 -17.12 -20.86
CA GLU A 352 3.70 -17.88 -21.96
C GLU A 352 4.48 -19.08 -21.42
N ILE A 353 5.31 -18.87 -20.40
CA ILE A 353 6.09 -19.92 -19.74
C ILE A 353 5.16 -20.96 -19.10
N THR A 354 4.10 -20.52 -18.42
CA THR A 354 3.17 -21.44 -17.76
C THR A 354 2.41 -22.28 -18.78
N THR A 355 1.93 -21.67 -19.85
CA THR A 355 1.23 -22.34 -20.96
C THR A 355 2.14 -23.40 -21.59
N GLN A 356 3.40 -23.07 -21.92
CA GLN A 356 4.35 -24.03 -22.49
C GLN A 356 4.60 -25.25 -21.59
N ASN A 357 4.51 -25.08 -20.27
CA ASN A 357 4.84 -26.12 -19.31
C ASN A 357 3.63 -26.94 -18.82
N TYR A 358 2.39 -26.45 -18.97
CA TYR A 358 1.20 -27.04 -18.34
C TYR A 358 -0.03 -27.20 -19.24
N LEU A 359 -0.05 -26.61 -20.44
CA LEU A 359 -1.17 -26.67 -21.39
C LEU A 359 -0.70 -27.22 -22.73
#